data_AF-A0A1V9U3N6-F1
#
_entry.id   AF-A0A1V9U3N6-F1
#
_cell.length_a   1.000
_cell.length_b   1.000
_cell.length_c   1.000
_cell.angle_alpha   90.00
_cell.angle_beta   90.00
_cell.angle_gamma   90.00
#
_symmetry.space_group_name_H-M   'P 1'
#
loop_
_entity.id
_entity.type
_entity.pdbx_description
1 polymer ?
#
loop_
_entity_poly.entity_id
_entity_poly.type
_entity_poly.pdbx_seq_one_letter_code
_entity_poly.pdbx_strand_id
1 'polypeptide(L)'
;MSETIENYIYCRVIFEENGKSYYYLTDDEEIKPLDLVVVPVGIDGHEKIAQVIKVEKYTIHTVPYPLDKIKKIIRKCKLTDFRKLENKLAEDKLKRESIDDEELSIDLLNLGVQAYRRGDYEIAKEYYEDAAQLGNSQAACNLGYIYAYGRTGVKDSERAFYYFVQASLDGNSNGSYKVGDAYFYGDFVEKNKLLAFKYYQISEEQLGPEDLDIRSDIYYRLALCYHQGAGVVPDDMGALTYINLAQTSAYYDRLIGKYNYEELKRKIENLREKILLNLNHVDNKTKIRLLKADITKVDNVDAIVNAANTSLLGGGGVDGAIHRVAGPLLLKECRQLNGCEVGQAKITSGYNLPVEYVIHTVGPIWKGGNADESQLLAACYRNSLHLAQKCNIRKIAFPAISTGIYGYPVVEATKIAFQIVKEYVQDNPGDFDLVEFVLFDDSTYNVYLKETGSNLIEL
;
A
#
# COMPACT_ATOMS: atom_id res chain seq x y z
N MET A 1 20.63 16.57 -10.18
CA MET A 1 21.82 15.86 -10.70
C MET A 1 21.30 14.61 -11.37
N SER A 2 21.56 14.41 -12.66
CA SER A 2 21.19 13.17 -13.34
C SER A 2 22.02 12.04 -12.72
N GLU A 3 21.40 11.15 -11.96
CA GLU A 3 22.02 9.88 -11.60
C GLU A 3 22.40 9.18 -12.91
N THR A 4 23.70 9.00 -13.11
CA THR A 4 24.21 8.17 -14.20
C THR A 4 23.77 6.76 -13.85
N ILE A 5 22.80 6.21 -14.59
CA ILE A 5 22.35 4.84 -14.39
C ILE A 5 23.53 3.93 -14.73
N GLU A 6 24.22 3.44 -13.70
CA GLU A 6 25.25 2.41 -13.87
C GLU A 6 24.60 1.15 -14.45
N ASN A 7 25.07 0.73 -15.62
CA ASN A 7 24.62 -0.48 -16.30
C ASN A 7 25.69 -1.56 -16.13
N TYR A 8 25.27 -2.72 -15.64
CA TYR A 8 26.08 -3.92 -15.47
C TYR A 8 25.76 -4.92 -16.57
N ILE A 9 26.80 -5.49 -17.18
CA ILE A 9 26.64 -6.46 -18.26
C ILE A 9 26.79 -7.86 -17.66
N TYR A 10 25.73 -8.66 -17.79
CA TYR A 10 25.71 -10.05 -17.38
C TYR A 10 25.81 -10.93 -18.61
N CYS A 11 26.71 -11.91 -18.54
CA CYS A 11 26.85 -12.96 -19.53
C CYS A 11 26.40 -14.28 -18.93
N ARG A 12 25.43 -14.94 -19.55
CA ARG A 12 25.17 -16.35 -19.29
C ARG A 12 26.18 -17.15 -20.11
N VAL A 13 26.96 -17.99 -19.45
CA VAL A 13 28.03 -18.80 -20.06
C VAL A 13 27.80 -20.28 -19.79
N ILE A 14 28.16 -21.16 -20.71
CA ILE A 14 28.04 -22.62 -20.59
C ILE A 14 29.41 -23.28 -20.59
N PHE A 15 29.60 -24.32 -19.76
CA PHE A 15 30.81 -25.14 -19.74
C PHE A 15 30.60 -26.46 -20.50
N GLU A 16 31.60 -26.89 -21.26
CA GLU A 16 31.52 -28.06 -22.14
C GLU A 16 31.30 -29.39 -21.41
N GLU A 17 31.77 -29.51 -20.16
CA GLU A 17 31.81 -30.79 -19.44
C GLU A 17 30.44 -31.22 -18.89
N ASN A 18 29.48 -30.29 -18.78
CA ASN A 18 28.25 -30.56 -18.03
C ASN A 18 27.02 -29.77 -18.48
N GLY A 19 27.09 -28.99 -19.57
CA GLY A 19 25.92 -28.24 -20.08
C GLY A 19 25.35 -27.18 -19.12
N LYS A 20 25.98 -27.00 -17.95
CA LYS A 20 25.53 -26.06 -16.92
C LYS A 20 25.87 -24.64 -17.37
N SER A 21 24.86 -23.78 -17.36
CA SER A 21 25.03 -22.37 -17.65
C SER A 21 25.02 -21.52 -16.38
N TYR A 22 25.88 -20.51 -16.33
CA TYR A 22 26.12 -19.66 -15.17
C TYR A 22 26.21 -18.20 -15.59
N TYR A 23 25.75 -17.30 -14.73
CA TYR A 23 25.87 -15.86 -14.94
C TYR A 23 27.20 -15.33 -14.41
N TYR A 24 27.85 -14.49 -15.21
CA TYR A 24 29.03 -13.73 -14.82
C TYR A 24 28.87 -12.27 -15.20
N LEU A 25 29.47 -11.38 -14.41
CA LEU A 25 29.61 -9.97 -14.77
C LEU A 25 30.73 -9.78 -15.80
N THR A 26 30.58 -8.81 -16.69
CA THR A 26 31.69 -8.31 -17.50
C THR A 26 31.65 -6.78 -17.54
N ASP A 27 32.84 -6.18 -17.54
CA ASP A 27 33.03 -4.76 -17.83
C ASP A 27 33.39 -4.55 -19.32
N ASP A 28 33.58 -5.66 -20.07
CA ASP A 28 33.87 -5.66 -21.51
C ASP A 28 32.57 -5.67 -22.33
N GLU A 29 32.24 -4.52 -22.91
CA GLU A 29 31.04 -4.32 -23.74
C GLU A 29 31.11 -5.01 -25.12
N GLU A 30 32.28 -5.53 -25.52
CA GLU A 30 32.46 -6.19 -26.81
C GLU A 30 32.12 -7.68 -26.79
N ILE A 31 31.87 -8.25 -25.60
CA ILE A 31 31.47 -9.65 -25.43
C ILE A 31 30.08 -9.87 -26.01
N LYS A 32 29.95 -10.90 -26.86
CA LYS A 32 28.72 -11.28 -27.58
C LYS A 32 28.45 -12.77 -27.42
N PRO A 33 27.20 -13.22 -27.67
CA PRO A 33 26.91 -14.65 -27.78
C PRO A 33 27.90 -15.35 -28.74
N LEU A 34 28.23 -16.60 -28.41
CA LEU A 34 29.25 -17.47 -29.02
C LEU A 34 30.71 -17.13 -28.69
N ASP A 35 31.01 -15.98 -28.08
CA ASP A 35 32.36 -15.69 -27.61
C ASP A 35 32.80 -16.70 -26.54
N LEU A 36 34.08 -17.06 -26.58
CA LEU A 36 34.70 -17.86 -25.52
C LEU A 36 35.30 -16.93 -24.48
N VAL A 37 35.10 -17.24 -23.21
CA VAL A 37 35.55 -16.44 -22.08
C VAL A 37 36.22 -17.31 -21.03
N VAL A 38 37.17 -16.72 -20.31
CA VAL A 38 37.78 -17.34 -19.14
C VAL A 38 37.07 -16.83 -17.90
N VAL A 39 36.58 -17.75 -17.08
CA VAL A 39 35.76 -17.47 -15.90
C VAL A 39 36.25 -18.27 -14.68
N PRO A 40 36.14 -17.72 -13.46
CA PRO A 40 36.53 -18.43 -12.25
C PRO A 40 35.41 -19.35 -11.74
N VAL A 41 35.70 -20.62 -11.49
CA VAL A 41 34.76 -21.62 -10.97
C VAL A 41 35.19 -22.16 -9.59
N GLY A 42 34.21 -22.60 -8.80
CA GLY A 42 34.45 -23.09 -7.43
C GLY A 42 34.86 -22.00 -6.43
N ILE A 43 35.01 -22.37 -5.16
CA ILE A 43 35.42 -21.45 -4.08
C ILE A 43 36.88 -21.01 -4.27
N ASP A 44 37.71 -21.89 -4.80
CA ASP A 44 39.15 -21.65 -5.01
C ASP A 44 39.47 -20.83 -6.27
N GLY A 45 38.44 -20.47 -7.07
CA GLY A 45 38.57 -19.55 -8.20
C GLY A 45 39.34 -20.10 -9.41
N HIS A 46 39.36 -21.42 -9.62
CA HIS A 46 40.02 -22.03 -10.77
C HIS A 46 39.48 -21.48 -12.10
N GLU A 47 40.37 -21.10 -13.01
CA GLU A 47 39.98 -20.62 -14.34
C GLU A 47 39.47 -21.76 -15.21
N LYS A 48 38.29 -21.61 -15.80
CA LYS A 48 37.78 -22.46 -16.88
C LYS A 48 37.36 -21.62 -18.09
N ILE A 49 37.39 -22.26 -19.26
CA ILE A 49 36.85 -21.69 -20.49
C ILE A 49 35.36 -22.03 -20.56
N ALA A 50 34.54 -21.03 -20.88
CA ALA A 50 33.11 -21.17 -21.11
C ALA A 50 32.71 -20.44 -22.40
N GLN A 51 31.61 -20.85 -23.02
CA GLN A 51 31.02 -20.15 -24.16
C GLN A 51 29.89 -19.25 -23.68
N VAL A 52 29.88 -17.99 -24.12
CA VAL A 52 28.78 -17.05 -23.85
C VAL A 52 27.57 -17.45 -24.67
N ILE A 53 26.42 -17.66 -24.02
CA ILE A 53 25.16 -18.00 -24.69
C ILE A 53 24.20 -16.81 -24.72
N LYS A 54 24.29 -15.88 -23.77
CA LYS A 54 23.43 -14.68 -23.70
C LYS A 54 24.18 -13.52 -23.05
N VAL A 55 23.90 -12.29 -23.49
CA VAL A 55 24.46 -11.06 -22.93
C VAL A 55 23.32 -10.09 -22.67
N GLU A 56 23.19 -9.60 -21.44
CA GLU A 56 22.10 -8.73 -21.01
C GLU A 56 22.64 -7.56 -20.17
N LYS A 57 22.03 -6.39 -20.30
CA LYS A 57 22.38 -5.19 -19.53
C LYS A 57 21.33 -4.95 -18.45
N TYR A 58 21.79 -4.74 -17.22
CA TYR A 58 20.95 -4.50 -16.06
C TYR A 58 21.40 -3.25 -15.32
N THR A 59 20.48 -2.54 -14.69
CA THR A 59 20.78 -1.43 -13.77
C THR A 59 21.03 -1.97 -12.37
N ILE A 60 21.61 -1.19 -11.46
CA ILE A 60 21.76 -1.59 -10.04
C ILE A 60 20.43 -2.02 -9.39
N HIS A 61 19.30 -1.54 -9.94
CA HIS A 61 17.96 -1.85 -9.44
C HIS A 61 17.25 -2.97 -10.21
N THR A 62 17.88 -3.54 -11.24
CA THR A 62 17.36 -4.65 -12.05
C THR A 62 18.36 -5.79 -12.20
N VAL A 63 19.53 -5.74 -11.54
CA VAL A 63 20.51 -6.82 -11.58
C VAL A 63 19.91 -8.12 -11.04
N PRO A 64 20.06 -9.24 -11.76
CA PRO A 64 19.45 -10.49 -11.35
C PRO A 64 20.16 -11.17 -10.18
N TYR A 65 21.44 -10.84 -9.97
CA TYR A 65 22.27 -11.37 -8.89
C TYR A 65 22.97 -10.21 -8.15
N PRO A 66 23.26 -10.32 -6.84
CA PRO A 66 24.02 -9.29 -6.14
C PRO A 66 25.42 -9.11 -6.74
N LEU A 67 25.80 -7.85 -6.99
CA LEU A 67 27.07 -7.50 -7.64
C LEU A 67 28.31 -7.98 -6.87
N ASP A 68 28.21 -8.04 -5.54
CA ASP A 68 29.28 -8.48 -4.65
C ASP A 68 29.41 -10.00 -4.57
N LYS A 69 28.39 -10.75 -5.01
CA LYS A 69 28.35 -12.21 -4.99
C LYS A 69 28.62 -12.83 -6.35
N ILE A 70 28.37 -12.11 -7.44
CA ILE A 70 28.61 -12.63 -8.78
C ILE A 70 30.08 -12.52 -9.18
N LYS A 71 30.58 -13.58 -9.79
CA LYS A 71 31.94 -13.62 -10.33
C LYS A 71 32.03 -12.84 -11.64
N LYS A 72 33.21 -12.29 -11.91
CA LYS A 72 33.50 -11.58 -13.16
C LYS A 72 34.13 -12.49 -14.20
N ILE A 73 33.79 -12.28 -15.47
CA ILE A 73 34.58 -12.76 -16.61
C ILE A 73 35.98 -12.15 -16.47
N ILE A 74 36.99 -13.00 -16.50
CA ILE A 74 38.38 -12.57 -16.34
C ILE A 74 38.85 -11.93 -17.63
N ARG A 75 38.57 -12.57 -18.77
CA ARG A 75 38.94 -12.10 -20.11
C ARG A 75 38.20 -12.87 -21.20
N LYS A 76 38.05 -12.22 -22.36
CA LYS A 76 37.73 -12.90 -23.62
C LYS A 76 38.90 -13.79 -24.06
N CYS A 77 38.58 -15.00 -24.53
CA CYS A 77 39.55 -16.01 -24.96
C CYS A 77 39.96 -15.76 -26.42
N LYS A 78 41.26 -15.86 -26.75
CA LYS A 78 41.74 -15.74 -28.14
C LYS A 78 41.67 -17.10 -28.84
N LEU A 79 41.41 -17.11 -30.15
CA LEU A 79 41.29 -18.33 -30.97
C LEU A 79 42.48 -19.29 -30.84
N THR A 80 43.66 -18.78 -30.47
CA THR A 80 44.88 -19.56 -30.23
C THR A 80 44.83 -20.41 -28.96
N ASP A 81 44.09 -19.98 -27.94
CA ASP A 81 43.88 -20.71 -26.68
C ASP A 81 42.85 -21.85 -26.87
N PHE A 82 41.94 -21.70 -27.83
CA PHE A 82 40.90 -22.67 -28.20
C PHE A 82 41.43 -23.94 -28.90
N ARG A 83 42.57 -23.86 -29.59
CA ARG A 83 43.17 -25.02 -30.29
C ARG A 83 43.64 -26.16 -29.37
N LYS A 84 43.74 -25.93 -28.06
CA LYS A 84 43.95 -27.00 -27.07
C LYS A 84 42.67 -27.77 -26.75
N LEU A 85 41.50 -27.25 -27.10
CA LEU A 85 40.16 -27.77 -26.83
C LEU A 85 39.55 -28.49 -28.06
N GLU A 86 39.78 -27.98 -29.28
CA GLU A 86 39.24 -28.52 -30.54
C GLU A 86 39.55 -30.01 -30.79
N ASN A 87 40.70 -30.51 -30.32
CA ASN A 87 41.10 -31.91 -30.50
C ASN A 87 40.24 -32.91 -29.70
N LYS A 88 39.32 -32.45 -28.86
CA LYS A 88 38.40 -33.29 -28.08
C LYS A 88 36.94 -33.24 -28.55
N LEU A 89 36.57 -32.25 -29.38
CA LEU A 89 35.20 -31.92 -29.78
C LEU A 89 34.72 -32.59 -31.09
N ALA A 90 35.63 -33.21 -31.85
CA ALA A 90 35.30 -33.73 -33.18
C ALA A 90 34.55 -35.09 -33.16
N GLU A 91 34.43 -35.78 -32.03
CA GLU A 91 33.83 -37.12 -31.96
C GLU A 91 32.40 -37.17 -31.37
N ASP A 92 31.97 -36.19 -30.57
CA ASP A 92 30.63 -36.22 -29.92
C ASP A 92 29.49 -35.54 -30.70
N LYS A 93 29.79 -34.77 -31.75
CA LYS A 93 28.78 -34.04 -32.54
C LYS A 93 28.00 -34.87 -33.56
N LEU A 94 28.24 -36.19 -33.64
CA LEU A 94 27.60 -37.05 -34.65
C LEU A 94 26.60 -38.09 -34.11
N LYS A 95 26.07 -37.93 -32.88
CA LYS A 95 25.07 -38.84 -32.27
C LYS A 95 23.89 -38.19 -31.53
N ARG A 96 23.49 -36.96 -31.87
CA ARG A 96 22.17 -36.44 -31.46
C ARG A 96 21.25 -36.37 -32.67
N GLU A 97 20.62 -37.50 -32.98
CA GLU A 97 19.41 -37.52 -33.80
C GLU A 97 18.23 -37.00 -32.96
N SER A 98 17.37 -36.21 -33.64
CA SER A 98 16.25 -35.40 -33.17
C SER A 98 15.43 -35.91 -31.98
N ILE A 99 15.76 -35.43 -30.78
CA ILE A 99 14.80 -35.21 -29.71
C ILE A 99 14.76 -33.69 -29.52
N ASP A 100 13.57 -33.09 -29.49
CA ASP A 100 13.42 -31.67 -29.20
C ASP A 100 13.87 -31.42 -27.76
N ASP A 101 14.88 -30.57 -27.57
CA ASP A 101 15.45 -30.26 -26.25
C ASP A 101 14.36 -29.72 -25.30
N GLU A 102 13.32 -29.06 -25.82
CA GLU A 102 12.18 -28.60 -25.05
C GLU A 102 11.32 -29.77 -24.53
N GLU A 103 10.95 -30.71 -25.41
CA GLU A 103 10.17 -31.91 -25.06
C GLU A 103 10.93 -32.78 -24.04
N LEU A 104 12.23 -32.99 -24.26
CA LEU A 104 13.08 -33.72 -23.33
C LEU A 104 13.14 -33.04 -21.96
N SER A 105 13.21 -31.71 -21.92
CA SER A 105 13.22 -30.95 -20.66
C SER A 105 11.94 -31.16 -19.84
N ILE A 106 10.79 -31.27 -20.52
CA ILE A 106 9.47 -31.49 -19.90
C ILE A 106 9.38 -32.93 -19.36
N ASP A 107 9.85 -33.92 -20.12
CA ASP A 107 9.88 -35.31 -19.70
C ASP A 107 10.77 -35.51 -18.47
N LEU A 108 11.96 -34.90 -18.46
CA LEU A 108 12.87 -34.92 -17.32
C LEU A 108 12.25 -34.23 -16.10
N LEU A 109 11.60 -33.08 -16.28
CA LEU A 109 10.84 -32.43 -15.20
C LEU A 109 9.79 -33.37 -14.60
N ASN A 110 9.01 -34.05 -15.45
CA ASN A 110 7.96 -34.97 -15.01
C ASN A 110 8.52 -36.17 -14.24
N LEU A 111 9.61 -36.77 -14.71
CA LEU A 111 10.33 -37.85 -14.00
C LEU A 111 10.85 -37.36 -12.65
N GLY A 112 11.41 -36.15 -12.60
CA GLY A 112 11.85 -35.51 -11.36
C GLY A 112 10.70 -35.30 -10.37
N VAL A 113 9.54 -34.81 -10.82
CA VAL A 113 8.34 -34.65 -9.96
C VAL A 113 7.86 -35.99 -9.42
N GLN A 114 7.87 -37.05 -10.23
CA GLN A 114 7.50 -38.40 -9.76
C GLN A 114 8.49 -38.97 -8.74
N ALA A 115 9.79 -38.78 -8.95
CA ALA A 115 10.82 -39.16 -7.98
C ALA A 115 10.65 -38.38 -6.66
N TYR A 116 10.43 -37.06 -6.75
CA TYR A 116 10.22 -36.20 -5.58
C TYR A 116 9.01 -36.64 -4.76
N ARG A 117 7.89 -36.99 -5.41
CA ARG A 117 6.68 -37.50 -4.75
C ARG A 117 6.88 -38.83 -4.04
N ARG A 118 7.81 -39.67 -4.52
CA ARG A 118 8.20 -40.94 -3.88
C ARG A 118 9.20 -40.74 -2.73
N GLY A 119 9.76 -39.55 -2.57
CA GLY A 119 10.79 -39.24 -1.59
C GLY A 119 12.22 -39.52 -2.07
N ASP A 120 12.40 -39.88 -3.34
CA ASP A 120 13.70 -40.15 -3.95
C ASP A 120 14.37 -38.82 -4.38
N TYR A 121 14.76 -38.00 -3.40
CA TYR A 121 15.18 -36.61 -3.64
C TYR A 121 16.47 -36.50 -4.45
N GLU A 122 17.40 -37.43 -4.32
CA GLU A 122 18.64 -37.51 -5.07
C GLU A 122 18.36 -37.74 -6.56
N ILE A 123 17.45 -38.67 -6.87
CA ILE A 123 17.01 -38.95 -8.24
C ILE A 123 16.24 -37.76 -8.80
N ALA A 124 15.36 -37.16 -7.99
CA ALA A 124 14.63 -35.96 -8.40
C ALA A 124 15.58 -34.80 -8.74
N LYS A 125 16.62 -34.62 -7.91
CA LYS A 125 17.65 -33.62 -8.13
C LYS A 125 18.39 -33.86 -9.44
N GLU A 126 18.81 -35.09 -9.75
CA GLU A 126 19.47 -35.42 -11.01
C GLU A 126 18.59 -35.03 -12.22
N TYR A 127 17.33 -35.47 -12.22
CA TYR A 127 16.40 -35.12 -13.30
C TYR A 127 16.15 -33.62 -13.43
N TYR A 128 16.01 -32.91 -12.31
CA TYR A 128 15.85 -31.47 -12.36
C TYR A 128 17.14 -30.76 -12.81
N GLU A 129 18.32 -31.26 -12.46
CA GLU A 129 19.60 -30.71 -12.96
C GLU A 129 19.70 -30.84 -14.48
N ASP A 130 19.29 -31.96 -15.04
CA ASP A 130 19.30 -32.18 -16.49
C ASP A 130 18.23 -31.33 -17.19
N ALA A 131 16.99 -31.28 -16.67
CA ALA A 131 15.93 -30.44 -17.22
C ALA A 131 16.27 -28.94 -17.16
N ALA A 132 16.86 -28.47 -16.05
CA ALA A 132 17.27 -27.08 -15.90
C ALA A 132 18.44 -26.70 -16.83
N GLN A 133 19.31 -27.65 -17.20
CA GLN A 133 20.35 -27.43 -18.22
C GLN A 133 19.75 -27.22 -19.61
N LEU A 134 18.65 -27.91 -19.91
CA LEU A 134 17.87 -27.71 -21.13
C LEU A 134 16.98 -26.45 -21.09
N GLY A 135 17.08 -25.63 -20.04
CA GLY A 135 16.37 -24.35 -19.93
C GLY A 135 15.00 -24.44 -19.26
N ASN A 136 14.63 -25.58 -18.67
CA ASN A 136 13.35 -25.71 -17.98
C ASN A 136 13.34 -24.90 -16.67
N SER A 137 12.60 -23.80 -16.66
CA SER A 137 12.55 -22.85 -15.54
C SER A 137 11.88 -23.43 -14.30
N GLN A 138 10.88 -24.32 -14.47
CA GLN A 138 10.23 -25.01 -13.35
C GLN A 138 11.18 -26.01 -12.68
N ALA A 139 11.99 -26.74 -13.46
CA ALA A 139 13.02 -27.62 -12.92
C ALA A 139 14.08 -26.84 -12.13
N ALA A 140 14.52 -25.69 -12.66
CA ALA A 140 15.42 -24.79 -11.92
C ALA A 140 14.78 -24.35 -10.59
N CYS A 141 13.50 -23.97 -10.59
CA CYS A 141 12.79 -23.60 -9.35
C CYS A 141 12.74 -24.78 -8.36
N ASN A 142 12.44 -25.99 -8.83
CA ASN A 142 12.41 -27.20 -8.00
C ASN A 142 13.79 -27.54 -7.42
N LEU A 143 14.88 -27.33 -8.16
CA LEU A 143 16.25 -27.43 -7.61
C LEU A 143 16.48 -26.41 -6.49
N GLY A 144 16.04 -25.17 -6.70
CA GLY A 144 16.09 -24.14 -5.68
C GLY A 144 15.46 -24.60 -4.38
N TYR A 145 14.30 -25.26 -4.45
CA TYR A 145 13.63 -25.86 -3.30
C TYR A 145 14.37 -27.04 -2.67
N ILE A 146 14.99 -27.92 -3.47
CA ILE A 146 15.82 -29.02 -2.95
C ILE A 146 16.95 -28.47 -2.07
N TYR A 147 17.66 -27.43 -2.54
CA TYR A 147 18.75 -26.80 -1.79
C TYR A 147 18.22 -25.97 -0.60
N ALA A 148 17.13 -25.22 -0.76
CA ALA A 148 16.55 -24.38 0.30
C ALA A 148 16.08 -25.17 1.51
N TYR A 149 15.63 -26.41 1.30
CA TYR A 149 15.13 -27.29 2.36
C TYR A 149 16.08 -28.44 2.71
N GLY A 150 17.27 -28.51 2.10
CA GLY A 150 18.24 -29.58 2.37
C GLY A 150 17.69 -30.98 2.06
N ARG A 151 16.92 -31.14 0.99
CA ARG A 151 16.24 -32.42 0.68
C ARG A 151 17.21 -33.56 0.37
N THR A 152 18.42 -33.24 -0.09
CA THR A 152 19.51 -34.19 -0.39
C THR A 152 20.75 -33.94 0.48
N GLY A 153 20.58 -33.41 1.70
CA GLY A 153 21.71 -33.09 2.60
C GLY A 153 21.47 -31.87 3.47
N VAL A 154 22.49 -31.01 3.61
CA VAL A 154 22.38 -29.78 4.40
C VAL A 154 21.76 -28.66 3.54
N LYS A 155 20.98 -27.78 4.18
CA LYS A 155 20.46 -26.56 3.53
C LYS A 155 21.62 -25.75 2.92
N ASP A 156 21.42 -25.30 1.69
CA ASP A 156 22.37 -24.48 0.94
C ASP A 156 21.63 -23.25 0.36
N SER A 157 21.61 -22.16 1.13
CA SER A 157 20.89 -20.94 0.74
C SER A 157 21.49 -20.26 -0.50
N GLU A 158 22.79 -20.41 -0.73
CA GLU A 158 23.47 -19.83 -1.89
C GLU A 158 23.03 -20.51 -3.18
N ARG A 159 23.09 -21.84 -3.24
CA ARG A 159 22.61 -22.58 -4.41
C ARG A 159 21.12 -22.42 -4.60
N ALA A 160 20.34 -22.39 -3.52
CA ALA A 160 18.91 -22.13 -3.61
C ALA A 160 18.63 -20.79 -4.30
N PHE A 161 19.26 -19.72 -3.81
CA PHE A 161 19.13 -18.38 -4.40
C PHE A 161 19.55 -18.35 -5.87
N TYR A 162 20.67 -18.99 -6.20
CA TYR A 162 21.13 -19.12 -7.59
C TYR A 162 20.07 -19.73 -8.52
N TYR A 163 19.50 -20.87 -8.14
CA TYR A 163 18.50 -21.56 -8.96
C TYR A 163 17.16 -20.80 -9.03
N PHE A 164 16.76 -20.10 -7.97
CA PHE A 164 15.59 -19.22 -8.00
C PHE A 164 15.79 -18.03 -8.95
N VAL A 165 16.99 -17.42 -8.96
CA VAL A 165 17.34 -16.36 -9.91
C VAL A 165 17.32 -16.90 -11.35
N GLN A 166 17.90 -18.08 -11.58
CA GLN A 166 17.87 -18.71 -12.91
C GLN A 166 16.41 -18.92 -13.37
N ALA A 167 15.57 -19.49 -12.51
CA ALA A 167 14.15 -19.70 -12.81
C ALA A 167 13.42 -18.36 -13.09
N SER A 168 13.66 -17.33 -12.26
CA SER A 168 13.09 -15.99 -12.41
C SER A 168 13.42 -15.35 -13.77
N LEU A 169 14.70 -15.43 -14.17
CA LEU A 169 15.17 -14.92 -15.46
C LEU A 169 14.58 -15.66 -16.66
N ASP A 170 14.30 -16.95 -16.49
CA ASP A 170 13.65 -17.80 -17.48
C ASP A 170 12.09 -17.74 -17.36
N GLY A 171 11.55 -16.72 -16.69
CA GLY A 171 10.11 -16.42 -16.68
C GLY A 171 9.28 -17.14 -15.61
N ASN A 172 9.89 -17.83 -14.65
CA ASN A 172 9.15 -18.59 -13.64
C ASN A 172 8.68 -17.69 -12.47
N SER A 173 7.36 -17.57 -12.33
CA SER A 173 6.70 -16.78 -11.28
C SER A 173 7.15 -17.19 -9.86
N ASN A 174 7.24 -18.49 -9.58
CA ASN A 174 7.67 -19.02 -8.28
C ASN A 174 9.16 -18.70 -7.99
N GLY A 175 10.02 -18.80 -9.02
CA GLY A 175 11.41 -18.37 -8.95
C GLY A 175 11.53 -16.89 -8.54
N SER A 176 10.81 -16.01 -9.24
CA SER A 176 10.76 -14.57 -8.92
C SER A 176 10.24 -14.30 -7.50
N TYR A 177 9.18 -14.98 -7.08
CA TYR A 177 8.65 -14.91 -5.72
C TYR A 177 9.72 -15.27 -4.67
N LYS A 178 10.50 -16.32 -4.93
CA LYS A 178 11.55 -16.77 -4.00
C LYS A 178 12.76 -15.86 -3.95
N VAL A 179 13.13 -15.24 -5.06
CA VAL A 179 14.12 -14.16 -5.05
C VAL A 179 13.60 -12.97 -4.23
N GLY A 180 12.32 -12.62 -4.38
CA GLY A 180 11.66 -11.61 -3.55
C GLY A 180 11.73 -11.92 -2.06
N ASP A 181 11.40 -13.14 -1.65
CA ASP A 181 11.52 -13.61 -0.26
C ASP A 181 12.96 -13.53 0.26
N ALA A 182 13.96 -13.92 -0.54
CA ALA A 182 15.36 -13.84 -0.16
C ALA A 182 15.78 -12.40 0.18
N TYR A 183 15.42 -11.41 -0.65
CA TYR A 183 15.67 -10.00 -0.37
C TYR A 183 14.80 -9.44 0.76
N PHE A 184 13.57 -9.93 0.95
CA PHE A 184 12.66 -9.45 1.99
C PHE A 184 13.15 -9.83 3.40
N TYR A 185 13.63 -11.07 3.54
CA TYR A 185 14.09 -11.63 4.82
C TYR A 185 15.60 -11.57 5.02
N GLY A 186 16.37 -11.38 3.95
CA GLY A 186 17.84 -11.43 3.98
C GLY A 186 18.39 -12.85 4.10
N ASP A 187 17.80 -13.83 3.38
CA ASP A 187 18.37 -15.19 3.30
C ASP A 187 19.41 -15.23 2.19
N PHE A 188 20.67 -15.53 2.54
CA PHE A 188 21.89 -15.43 1.70
C PHE A 188 22.29 -14.03 1.22
N VAL A 189 21.32 -13.20 0.80
CA VAL A 189 21.54 -11.81 0.36
C VAL A 189 21.20 -10.81 1.45
N GLU A 190 21.76 -9.59 1.37
CA GLU A 190 21.36 -8.51 2.28
C GLU A 190 19.90 -8.12 2.06
N LYS A 191 19.24 -7.75 3.16
CA LYS A 191 17.83 -7.35 3.12
C LYS A 191 17.65 -6.10 2.26
N ASN A 192 16.84 -6.19 1.22
CA ASN A 192 16.53 -5.09 0.32
C ASN A 192 15.04 -5.07 -0.03
N LYS A 193 14.27 -4.23 0.67
CA LYS A 193 12.80 -4.15 0.50
C LYS A 193 12.39 -3.66 -0.89
N LEU A 194 13.20 -2.80 -1.53
CA LEU A 194 12.92 -2.30 -2.88
C LEU A 194 13.04 -3.42 -3.92
N LEU A 195 14.13 -4.20 -3.87
CA LEU A 195 14.29 -5.35 -4.75
C LEU A 195 13.24 -6.42 -4.46
N ALA A 196 12.95 -6.70 -3.19
CA ALA A 196 11.90 -7.64 -2.82
C ALA A 196 10.55 -7.28 -3.47
N PHE A 197 10.11 -6.02 -3.33
CA PHE A 197 8.87 -5.54 -3.94
C PHE A 197 8.87 -5.71 -5.46
N LYS A 198 9.97 -5.34 -6.13
CA LYS A 198 10.10 -5.51 -7.59
C LYS A 198 10.01 -6.97 -8.02
N TYR A 199 10.67 -7.88 -7.31
CA TYR A 199 10.58 -9.31 -7.64
C TYR A 199 9.19 -9.89 -7.39
N TYR A 200 8.44 -9.37 -6.42
CA TYR A 200 7.03 -9.73 -6.27
C TYR A 200 6.16 -9.21 -7.42
N GLN A 201 6.44 -8.02 -7.97
CA GLN A 201 5.76 -7.51 -9.18
C GLN A 201 6.12 -8.35 -10.42
N ILE A 202 7.41 -8.66 -10.61
CA ILE A 202 7.86 -9.55 -11.70
C ILE A 202 7.18 -10.92 -11.58
N SER A 203 7.07 -11.45 -10.36
CA SER A 203 6.39 -12.71 -10.09
C SER A 203 4.91 -12.66 -10.48
N GLU A 204 4.21 -11.56 -10.16
CA GLU A 204 2.82 -11.32 -10.59
C GLU A 204 2.70 -11.25 -12.12
N GLU A 205 3.58 -10.53 -12.80
CA GLU A 205 3.58 -10.39 -14.27
C GLU A 205 3.82 -11.73 -14.99
N GLN A 206 4.60 -12.62 -14.37
CA GLN A 206 4.94 -13.94 -14.89
C GLN A 206 3.87 -15.01 -14.62
N LEU A 207 2.79 -14.69 -13.89
CA LEU A 207 1.76 -15.67 -13.53
C LEU A 207 1.08 -16.27 -14.77
N GLY A 208 1.26 -17.57 -14.94
CA GLY A 208 0.52 -18.37 -15.92
C GLY A 208 -0.88 -18.77 -15.43
N PRO A 209 -1.73 -19.31 -16.31
CA PRO A 209 -3.02 -19.90 -15.94
C PRO A 209 -2.89 -21.03 -14.90
N GLU A 210 -1.81 -21.81 -14.98
CA GLU A 210 -1.53 -23.00 -14.15
C GLU A 210 -0.91 -22.67 -12.78
N ASP A 211 -0.45 -21.44 -12.55
CA ASP A 211 0.23 -21.01 -11.32
C ASP A 211 -0.73 -20.76 -10.14
N LEU A 212 -1.82 -21.53 -10.05
CA LEU A 212 -2.90 -21.31 -9.08
C LEU A 212 -2.42 -21.43 -7.63
N ASP A 213 -1.42 -22.26 -7.38
CA ASP A 213 -0.90 -22.58 -6.06
C ASP A 213 0.05 -21.51 -5.47
N ILE A 214 0.47 -20.51 -6.25
CA ILE A 214 1.39 -19.45 -5.78
C ILE A 214 0.75 -18.04 -5.79
N ARG A 215 -0.37 -17.85 -6.50
CA ARG A 215 -1.05 -16.53 -6.60
C ARG A 215 -1.36 -15.90 -5.25
N SER A 216 -1.91 -16.70 -4.32
CA SER A 216 -2.28 -16.22 -2.98
C SER A 216 -1.07 -15.72 -2.19
N ASP A 217 0.08 -16.39 -2.30
CA ASP A 217 1.33 -15.98 -1.67
C ASP A 217 1.89 -14.69 -2.27
N ILE A 218 1.88 -14.55 -3.61
CA ILE A 218 2.36 -13.35 -4.31
C ILE A 218 1.50 -12.14 -3.93
N TYR A 219 0.17 -12.27 -4.03
CA TYR A 219 -0.74 -11.19 -3.67
C TYR A 219 -0.65 -10.83 -2.19
N TYR A 220 -0.50 -11.81 -1.30
CA TYR A 220 -0.26 -11.53 0.11
C TYR A 220 1.05 -10.74 0.35
N ARG A 221 2.14 -11.05 -0.37
CA ARG A 221 3.40 -10.31 -0.28
C ARG A 221 3.27 -8.89 -0.82
N LEU A 222 2.59 -8.69 -1.94
CA LEU A 222 2.33 -7.36 -2.50
C LEU A 222 1.48 -6.52 -1.54
N ALA A 223 0.41 -7.09 -0.99
CA ALA A 223 -0.40 -6.44 0.05
C ALA A 223 0.45 -6.03 1.27
N LEU A 224 1.33 -6.91 1.74
CA LEU A 224 2.23 -6.62 2.85
C LEU A 224 3.19 -5.47 2.52
N CYS A 225 3.71 -5.42 1.29
CA CYS A 225 4.59 -4.35 0.86
C CYS A 225 3.89 -3.00 0.83
N TYR A 226 2.68 -2.93 0.28
CA TYR A 226 1.87 -1.70 0.27
C TYR A 226 1.47 -1.25 1.68
N HIS A 227 1.04 -2.17 2.55
CA HIS A 227 0.68 -1.82 3.93
C HIS A 227 1.87 -1.30 4.74
N GLN A 228 3.06 -1.90 4.57
CA GLN A 228 4.25 -1.55 5.37
C GLN A 228 5.14 -0.48 4.73
N GLY A 229 4.83 -0.03 3.51
CA GLY A 229 5.75 0.76 2.70
C GLY A 229 7.07 0.05 2.41
N ALA A 230 7.05 -1.27 2.22
CA ALA A 230 8.26 -2.04 1.98
C ALA A 230 8.65 -1.98 0.49
N GLY A 231 9.52 -1.03 0.14
CA GLY A 231 9.98 -0.85 -1.25
C GLY A 231 9.03 -0.02 -2.12
N VAL A 232 7.92 0.46 -1.55
CA VAL A 232 6.90 1.29 -2.18
C VAL A 232 6.38 2.31 -1.16
N VAL A 233 5.79 3.40 -1.62
CA VAL A 233 5.06 4.33 -0.72
C VAL A 233 3.90 3.57 -0.06
N PRO A 234 3.70 3.68 1.27
CA PRO A 234 2.57 3.03 1.93
C PRO A 234 1.23 3.40 1.27
N ASP A 235 0.39 2.40 1.01
CA ASP A 235 -0.94 2.56 0.41
C ASP A 235 -1.87 1.43 0.90
N ASP A 236 -2.66 1.73 1.93
CA ASP A 236 -3.57 0.74 2.52
C ASP A 236 -4.76 0.38 1.59
N MET A 237 -5.15 1.25 0.66
CA MET A 237 -6.18 0.93 -0.34
C MET A 237 -5.65 -0.04 -1.40
N GLY A 238 -4.43 0.22 -1.88
CA GLY A 238 -3.69 -0.73 -2.73
C GLY A 238 -3.46 -2.06 -2.02
N ALA A 239 -3.06 -2.04 -0.75
CA ALA A 239 -2.90 -3.25 0.07
C ALA A 239 -4.20 -4.05 0.20
N LEU A 240 -5.34 -3.37 0.43
CA LEU A 240 -6.64 -4.03 0.52
C LEU A 240 -7.06 -4.69 -0.80
N THR A 241 -6.72 -4.07 -1.94
CA THR A 241 -6.96 -4.63 -3.27
C THR A 241 -6.24 -5.97 -3.43
N TYR A 242 -4.94 -6.00 -3.11
CA TYR A 242 -4.15 -7.23 -3.15
C TYR A 242 -4.59 -8.28 -2.11
N ILE A 243 -5.05 -7.86 -0.93
CA ILE A 243 -5.66 -8.79 0.04
C ILE A 243 -6.89 -9.49 -0.55
N ASN A 244 -7.77 -8.77 -1.24
CA ASN A 244 -8.97 -9.37 -1.83
C ASN A 244 -8.60 -10.37 -2.94
N LEU A 245 -7.57 -10.07 -3.74
CA LEU A 245 -7.01 -11.01 -4.71
C LEU A 245 -6.44 -12.25 -4.01
N ALA A 246 -5.65 -12.05 -2.94
CA ALA A 246 -5.07 -13.15 -2.15
C ALA A 246 -6.14 -14.05 -1.55
N GLN A 247 -7.24 -13.49 -1.02
CA GLN A 247 -8.39 -14.24 -0.49
C GLN A 247 -9.07 -15.06 -1.58
N THR A 248 -9.28 -14.47 -2.76
CA THR A 248 -9.90 -15.13 -3.90
C THR A 248 -9.04 -16.29 -4.39
N SER A 249 -7.73 -16.11 -4.51
CA SER A 249 -6.79 -17.17 -4.87
C SER A 249 -6.67 -18.26 -3.80
N ALA A 250 -6.67 -17.88 -2.51
CA ALA A 250 -6.62 -18.84 -1.41
C ALA A 250 -7.85 -19.77 -1.36
N TYR A 251 -8.98 -19.38 -1.95
CA TYR A 251 -10.11 -20.30 -2.12
C TYR A 251 -9.74 -21.52 -2.98
N TYR A 252 -8.94 -21.33 -4.04
CA TYR A 252 -8.45 -22.43 -4.88
C TYR A 252 -7.44 -23.31 -4.14
N ASP A 253 -6.54 -22.71 -3.34
CA ASP A 253 -5.59 -23.45 -2.49
C ASP A 253 -6.29 -24.49 -1.60
N ARG A 254 -7.47 -24.13 -1.08
CA ARG A 254 -8.31 -25.03 -0.27
C ARG A 254 -8.80 -26.23 -1.09
N LEU A 255 -9.25 -26.01 -2.32
CA LEU A 255 -9.82 -27.05 -3.18
C LEU A 255 -8.77 -28.10 -3.58
N ILE A 256 -7.52 -27.67 -3.79
CA ILE A 256 -6.41 -28.56 -4.16
C ILE A 256 -5.67 -29.15 -2.94
N GLY A 257 -6.07 -28.79 -1.71
CA GLY A 257 -5.49 -29.33 -0.49
C GLY A 257 -4.05 -28.88 -0.21
N LYS A 258 -3.70 -27.64 -0.55
CA LYS A 258 -2.36 -27.09 -0.33
C LYS A 258 -1.96 -27.13 1.15
N TYR A 259 -0.80 -27.72 1.44
CA TYR A 259 -0.32 -28.02 2.80
C TYR A 259 -0.34 -26.82 3.78
N ASN A 260 0.02 -25.62 3.32
CA ASN A 260 0.12 -24.41 4.16
C ASN A 260 -1.10 -23.47 4.06
N TYR A 261 -2.21 -23.94 3.50
CA TYR A 261 -3.40 -23.11 3.28
C TYR A 261 -3.90 -22.41 4.56
N GLU A 262 -4.07 -23.14 5.66
CA GLU A 262 -4.64 -22.58 6.89
C GLU A 262 -3.76 -21.48 7.51
N GLU A 263 -2.44 -21.65 7.43
CA GLU A 263 -1.51 -20.64 7.92
C GLU A 263 -1.56 -19.36 7.08
N LEU A 264 -1.57 -19.50 5.75
CA LEU A 264 -1.65 -18.38 4.82
C LEU A 264 -2.99 -17.65 4.95
N LYS A 265 -4.10 -18.39 5.03
CA LYS A 265 -5.44 -17.82 5.26
C LYS A 265 -5.47 -16.95 6.51
N ARG A 266 -4.96 -17.45 7.63
CA ARG A 266 -4.89 -16.67 8.88
C ARG A 266 -4.02 -15.43 8.73
N LYS A 267 -2.91 -15.50 7.99
CA LYS A 267 -2.06 -14.32 7.71
C LYS A 267 -2.81 -13.27 6.89
N ILE A 268 -3.54 -13.70 5.85
CA ILE A 268 -4.37 -12.84 5.01
C ILE A 268 -5.47 -12.16 5.84
N GLU A 269 -6.19 -12.92 6.67
CA GLU A 269 -7.24 -12.39 7.55
C GLU A 269 -6.69 -11.37 8.55
N ASN A 270 -5.59 -11.68 9.23
CA ASN A 270 -4.95 -10.76 10.17
C ASN A 270 -4.45 -9.47 9.51
N LEU A 271 -3.87 -9.57 8.31
CA LEU A 271 -3.39 -8.40 7.58
C LEU A 271 -4.58 -7.55 7.09
N ARG A 272 -5.66 -8.18 6.63
CA ARG A 272 -6.91 -7.50 6.27
C ARG A 272 -7.49 -6.69 7.43
N GLU A 273 -7.56 -7.29 8.62
CA GLU A 273 -8.05 -6.60 9.81
C GLU A 273 -7.21 -5.37 10.14
N LYS A 274 -5.88 -5.48 10.08
CA LYS A 274 -4.97 -4.35 10.31
C LYS A 274 -5.15 -3.24 9.27
N ILE A 275 -5.25 -3.60 8.00
CA ILE A 275 -5.49 -2.64 6.91
C ILE A 275 -6.84 -1.92 7.11
N LEU A 276 -7.91 -2.66 7.42
CA LEU A 276 -9.22 -2.07 7.67
C LEU A 276 -9.22 -1.17 8.90
N LEU A 277 -8.52 -1.55 9.97
CA LEU A 277 -8.34 -0.68 11.13
C LEU A 277 -7.62 0.61 10.73
N ASN A 278 -6.51 0.54 10.00
CA ASN A 278 -5.81 1.72 9.52
C ASN A 278 -6.67 2.61 8.61
N LEU A 279 -7.42 2.02 7.68
CA LEU A 279 -8.32 2.74 6.79
C LEU A 279 -9.47 3.41 7.56
N ASN A 280 -9.98 2.75 8.60
CA ASN A 280 -10.96 3.33 9.53
C ASN A 280 -10.35 4.37 10.49
N HIS A 281 -9.02 4.40 10.62
CA HIS A 281 -8.26 5.37 11.41
C HIS A 281 -7.79 6.59 10.59
N VAL A 282 -8.10 6.67 9.30
CA VAL A 282 -7.93 7.91 8.52
C VAL A 282 -8.99 8.93 9.01
N ASP A 283 -8.60 9.69 10.04
CA ASP A 283 -9.23 10.90 10.62
C ASP A 283 -10.68 10.79 11.16
N ASN A 284 -10.91 9.90 12.14
CA ASN A 284 -12.08 10.04 13.06
C ASN A 284 -11.92 11.16 14.10
N LYS A 285 -10.83 11.95 14.02
CA LYS A 285 -10.60 13.07 14.94
C LYS A 285 -11.41 14.28 14.52
N THR A 286 -12.29 14.76 15.38
CA THR A 286 -13.00 16.01 15.12
C THR A 286 -12.09 17.17 15.46
N LYS A 287 -11.90 18.09 14.50
CA LYS A 287 -11.21 19.37 14.75
C LYS A 287 -12.21 20.36 15.31
N ILE A 288 -11.96 20.89 16.51
CA ILE A 288 -12.66 22.06 17.03
C ILE A 288 -11.76 23.29 16.79
N ARG A 289 -12.21 24.23 15.97
CA ARG A 289 -11.41 25.40 15.55
C ARG A 289 -12.08 26.72 15.93
N LEU A 290 -11.28 27.70 16.35
CA LEU A 290 -11.72 29.08 16.56
C LEU A 290 -11.31 29.93 15.36
N LEU A 291 -12.28 30.63 14.76
CA LEU A 291 -12.05 31.52 13.61
C LEU A 291 -12.62 32.90 13.89
N LYS A 292 -11.80 33.95 13.75
CA LYS A 292 -12.27 35.33 13.76
C LYS A 292 -12.68 35.74 12.34
N ALA A 293 -13.97 35.77 12.05
CA ALA A 293 -14.49 36.10 10.71
C ALA A 293 -15.97 36.50 10.72
N ASP A 294 -16.46 36.92 9.55
CA ASP A 294 -17.90 36.98 9.25
C ASP A 294 -18.37 35.59 8.83
N ILE A 295 -19.29 34.99 9.60
CA ILE A 295 -19.81 33.64 9.34
C ILE A 295 -20.47 33.48 7.97
N THR A 296 -20.94 34.57 7.35
CA THR A 296 -21.54 34.55 6.00
C THR A 296 -20.51 34.36 4.88
N LYS A 297 -19.22 34.39 5.22
CA LYS A 297 -18.10 34.25 4.28
C LYS A 297 -17.34 32.93 4.40
N VAL A 298 -17.73 32.08 5.36
CA VAL A 298 -17.06 30.79 5.63
C VAL A 298 -17.46 29.79 4.55
N ASP A 299 -16.50 29.26 3.80
CA ASP A 299 -16.69 28.35 2.67
C ASP A 299 -16.06 26.96 2.88
N ASN A 300 -15.42 26.75 4.03
CA ASN A 300 -14.76 25.49 4.38
C ASN A 300 -15.63 24.55 5.24
N VAL A 301 -16.94 24.80 5.29
CA VAL A 301 -17.93 24.01 6.05
C VAL A 301 -19.16 23.74 5.20
N ASP A 302 -19.90 22.68 5.51
CA ASP A 302 -21.11 22.32 4.76
C ASP A 302 -22.33 23.10 5.26
N ALA A 303 -22.33 23.49 6.55
CA ALA A 303 -23.40 24.27 7.16
C ALA A 303 -22.91 25.34 8.13
N ILE A 304 -23.65 26.46 8.18
CA ILE A 304 -23.52 27.46 9.24
C ILE A 304 -24.75 27.45 10.15
N VAL A 305 -24.56 27.82 11.40
CA VAL A 305 -25.65 27.97 12.37
C VAL A 305 -26.07 29.45 12.46
N ASN A 306 -27.37 29.70 12.38
CA ASN A 306 -27.97 31.01 12.59
C ASN A 306 -28.51 31.13 14.03
N ALA A 307 -28.07 32.16 14.76
CA ALA A 307 -28.67 32.57 16.03
C ALA A 307 -29.94 33.38 15.76
N ALA A 308 -31.04 32.67 15.53
CA ALA A 308 -32.31 33.21 15.09
C ALA A 308 -33.22 33.63 16.26
N ASN A 309 -34.37 34.21 15.92
CA ASN A 309 -35.48 34.45 16.83
C ASN A 309 -36.65 33.48 16.57
N THR A 310 -37.63 33.42 17.47
CA THR A 310 -38.72 32.43 17.41
C THR A 310 -39.58 32.49 16.14
N SER A 311 -39.61 33.62 15.44
CA SER A 311 -40.35 33.72 14.17
C SER A 311 -39.64 33.08 12.98
N LEU A 312 -38.30 32.94 13.03
CA LEU A 312 -37.43 32.62 11.89
C LEU A 312 -37.51 33.61 10.71
N LEU A 313 -38.10 34.79 10.88
CA LEU A 313 -38.32 35.75 9.79
C LEU A 313 -37.21 36.79 9.64
N GLY A 314 -36.02 36.47 10.14
CA GLY A 314 -34.87 37.37 10.18
C GLY A 314 -34.92 38.39 11.32
N GLY A 315 -33.87 39.19 11.41
CA GLY A 315 -33.67 40.12 12.52
C GLY A 315 -32.41 40.99 12.36
N GLY A 316 -31.83 41.41 13.48
CA GLY A 316 -30.55 42.12 13.54
C GLY A 316 -29.35 41.18 13.70
N GLY A 317 -28.16 41.73 13.89
CA GLY A 317 -26.94 40.96 14.17
C GLY A 317 -26.61 39.92 13.10
N VAL A 318 -26.19 38.73 13.54
CA VAL A 318 -25.83 37.60 12.67
C VAL A 318 -27.02 37.09 11.85
N ASP A 319 -28.23 37.06 12.42
CA ASP A 319 -29.46 36.65 11.74
C ASP A 319 -29.74 37.54 10.52
N GLY A 320 -29.69 38.86 10.72
CA GLY A 320 -29.83 39.82 9.63
C GLY A 320 -28.72 39.71 8.59
N ALA A 321 -27.48 39.42 8.99
CA ALA A 321 -26.37 39.24 8.05
C ALA A 321 -26.56 38.01 7.16
N ILE A 322 -26.92 36.87 7.76
CA ILE A 322 -27.23 35.61 7.06
C ILE A 322 -28.37 35.83 6.06
N HIS A 323 -29.49 36.44 6.47
CA HIS A 323 -30.60 36.73 5.57
C HIS A 323 -30.24 37.66 4.41
N ARG A 324 -29.41 38.69 4.64
CA ARG A 324 -28.97 39.60 3.58
C ARG A 324 -28.11 38.89 2.53
N VAL A 325 -27.20 38.03 2.96
CA VAL A 325 -26.29 37.32 2.04
C VAL A 325 -27.01 36.17 1.34
N ALA A 326 -27.76 35.33 2.06
CA ALA A 326 -28.51 34.21 1.50
C ALA A 326 -29.60 34.62 0.50
N GLY A 327 -30.13 35.84 0.64
CA GLY A 327 -31.14 36.39 -0.25
C GLY A 327 -32.58 36.02 0.12
N PRO A 328 -33.57 36.47 -0.67
CA PRO A 328 -34.98 36.41 -0.31
C PRO A 328 -35.58 35.00 -0.23
N LEU A 329 -34.92 34.01 -0.86
CA LEU A 329 -35.39 32.62 -0.85
C LEU A 329 -35.24 31.98 0.54
N LEU A 330 -34.22 32.36 1.33
CA LEU A 330 -34.07 31.89 2.71
C LEU A 330 -35.30 32.26 3.55
N LEU A 331 -35.75 33.52 3.46
CA LEU A 331 -36.93 33.98 4.16
C LEU A 331 -38.21 33.26 3.70
N LYS A 332 -38.30 32.94 2.39
CA LYS A 332 -39.44 32.21 1.83
C LYS A 332 -39.53 30.79 2.40
N GLU A 333 -38.41 30.09 2.52
CA GLU A 333 -38.35 28.75 3.14
C GLU A 333 -38.62 28.82 4.64
N CYS A 334 -38.02 29.78 5.35
CA CYS A 334 -38.26 29.96 6.79
C CYS A 334 -39.74 30.16 7.15
N ARG A 335 -40.51 30.83 6.28
CA ARG A 335 -41.97 30.98 6.47
C ARG A 335 -42.74 29.65 6.45
N GLN A 336 -42.21 28.63 5.80
CA GLN A 336 -42.81 27.30 5.74
C GLN A 336 -42.51 26.47 6.99
N LEU A 337 -41.53 26.90 7.80
CA LEU A 337 -41.10 26.17 8.99
C LEU A 337 -41.97 26.44 10.22
N ASN A 338 -42.89 27.40 10.21
CA ASN A 338 -43.76 27.76 11.34
C ASN A 338 -42.98 28.13 12.62
N GLY A 339 -41.94 28.96 12.50
CA GLY A 339 -41.13 29.43 13.63
C GLY A 339 -40.25 28.35 14.27
N CYS A 340 -39.62 28.65 15.41
CA CYS A 340 -38.77 27.73 16.15
C CYS A 340 -38.82 28.06 17.64
N GLU A 341 -38.94 27.04 18.50
CA GLU A 341 -38.94 27.24 19.96
C GLU A 341 -37.52 27.48 20.49
N VAL A 342 -37.42 28.13 21.65
CA VAL A 342 -36.12 28.37 22.30
C VAL A 342 -35.43 27.03 22.61
N GLY A 343 -34.15 26.93 22.27
CA GLY A 343 -33.37 25.71 22.40
C GLY A 343 -33.53 24.70 21.26
N GLN A 344 -34.50 24.88 20.35
CA GLN A 344 -34.71 23.99 19.20
C GLN A 344 -33.92 24.47 17.96
N ALA A 345 -33.83 23.60 16.95
CA ALA A 345 -33.15 23.90 15.68
C ALA A 345 -33.98 23.42 14.47
N LYS A 346 -33.87 24.13 13.34
CA LYS A 346 -34.45 23.77 12.03
C LYS A 346 -33.45 24.06 10.91
N ILE A 347 -33.52 23.33 9.81
CA ILE A 347 -32.56 23.44 8.70
C ILE A 347 -33.25 23.95 7.43
N THR A 348 -32.51 24.72 6.65
CA THR A 348 -32.88 25.19 5.31
C THR A 348 -31.69 25.11 4.37
N SER A 349 -31.91 25.35 3.07
CA SER A 349 -30.82 25.60 2.13
C SER A 349 -30.05 26.88 2.46
N GLY A 350 -28.78 26.97 2.09
CA GLY A 350 -27.92 28.15 2.24
C GLY A 350 -28.10 29.22 1.15
N TYR A 351 -28.71 28.87 0.02
CA TYR A 351 -28.98 29.78 -1.11
C TYR A 351 -27.72 30.48 -1.63
N ASN A 352 -27.64 31.81 -1.51
CA ASN A 352 -26.50 32.59 -2.00
C ASN A 352 -25.30 32.56 -1.03
N LEU A 353 -25.40 31.88 0.11
CA LEU A 353 -24.25 31.65 0.99
C LEU A 353 -23.29 30.63 0.37
N PRO A 354 -21.99 30.67 0.74
CA PRO A 354 -21.00 29.69 0.27
C PRO A 354 -21.12 28.30 0.92
N VAL A 355 -22.24 28.00 1.58
CA VAL A 355 -22.50 26.72 2.27
C VAL A 355 -23.81 26.12 1.79
N GLU A 356 -23.94 24.81 1.89
CA GLU A 356 -25.14 24.10 1.43
C GLU A 356 -26.35 24.35 2.33
N TYR A 357 -26.12 24.46 3.65
CA TYR A 357 -27.20 24.54 4.63
C TYR A 357 -27.04 25.67 5.65
N VAL A 358 -28.19 26.13 6.16
CA VAL A 358 -28.28 26.97 7.35
C VAL A 358 -29.11 26.24 8.41
N ILE A 359 -28.53 26.06 9.59
CA ILE A 359 -29.24 25.51 10.75
C ILE A 359 -29.65 26.68 11.66
N HIS A 360 -30.94 26.97 11.70
CA HIS A 360 -31.52 28.03 12.54
C HIS A 360 -31.83 27.50 13.93
N THR A 361 -31.23 28.09 14.96
CA THR A 361 -31.55 27.80 16.36
C THR A 361 -31.87 29.06 17.13
N VAL A 362 -32.75 28.96 18.12
CA VAL A 362 -33.22 30.11 18.90
C VAL A 362 -32.62 30.07 20.30
N GLY A 363 -31.68 30.98 20.56
CA GLY A 363 -31.04 31.11 21.87
C GLY A 363 -31.96 31.71 22.94
N PRO A 364 -31.71 31.46 24.24
CA PRO A 364 -32.43 32.10 25.32
C PRO A 364 -32.03 33.57 25.51
N ILE A 365 -33.00 34.40 25.89
CA ILE A 365 -32.73 35.76 26.36
C ILE A 365 -32.28 35.69 27.81
N TRP A 366 -31.14 36.30 28.13
CA TRP A 366 -30.59 36.31 29.48
C TRP A 366 -31.45 37.14 30.45
N LYS A 367 -31.89 36.52 31.55
CA LYS A 367 -32.67 37.18 32.61
C LYS A 367 -32.04 37.02 33.99
N GLY A 368 -30.74 36.76 34.04
CA GLY A 368 -29.98 36.57 35.29
C GLY A 368 -29.70 35.12 35.66
N GLY A 369 -29.99 34.14 34.79
CA GLY A 369 -29.50 32.77 34.92
C GLY A 369 -30.34 31.84 35.81
N ASN A 370 -31.55 32.27 36.20
CA ASN A 370 -32.44 31.53 37.10
C ASN A 370 -33.66 30.90 36.38
N ALA A 371 -33.71 30.97 35.05
CA ALA A 371 -34.85 30.57 34.23
C ALA A 371 -34.42 29.59 33.12
N ASP A 372 -33.65 28.57 33.50
CA ASP A 372 -33.13 27.49 32.65
C ASP A 372 -32.33 27.94 31.42
N GLU A 373 -31.81 29.18 31.40
CA GLU A 373 -31.13 29.73 30.23
C GLU A 373 -29.87 28.91 29.88
N SER A 374 -29.20 28.30 30.87
CA SER A 374 -28.04 27.44 30.61
C SER A 374 -28.42 26.16 29.86
N GLN A 375 -29.54 25.53 30.24
CA GLN A 375 -30.04 24.31 29.63
C GLN A 375 -30.57 24.58 28.23
N LEU A 376 -31.25 25.71 28.02
CA LEU A 376 -31.74 26.13 26.71
C LEU A 376 -30.60 26.49 25.75
N LEU A 377 -29.55 27.18 26.23
CA LEU A 377 -28.37 27.45 25.40
C LEU A 377 -27.65 26.14 25.03
N ALA A 378 -27.49 25.22 25.99
CA ALA A 378 -26.94 23.89 25.71
C ALA A 378 -27.77 23.12 24.67
N ALA A 379 -29.10 23.23 24.74
CA ALA A 379 -30.01 22.62 23.78
C ALA A 379 -29.81 23.17 22.35
N CYS A 380 -29.53 24.47 22.18
CA CYS A 380 -29.22 25.03 20.86
C CYS A 380 -28.06 24.27 20.19
N TYR A 381 -26.95 24.10 20.90
CA TYR A 381 -25.78 23.41 20.37
C TYR A 381 -26.06 21.92 20.10
N ARG A 382 -26.65 21.19 21.07
CA ARG A 382 -26.99 19.76 20.89
C ARG A 382 -27.94 19.53 19.72
N ASN A 383 -29.03 20.30 19.62
CA ASN A 383 -30.03 20.10 18.59
C ASN A 383 -29.51 20.50 17.20
N SER A 384 -28.59 21.48 17.13
CA SER A 384 -27.93 21.84 15.87
C SER A 384 -26.99 20.72 15.39
N LEU A 385 -26.16 20.17 16.30
CA LEU A 385 -25.28 19.04 16.00
C LEU A 385 -26.08 17.79 15.62
N HIS A 386 -27.16 17.48 16.34
CA HIS A 386 -28.04 16.36 16.03
C HIS A 386 -28.69 16.48 14.66
N LEU A 387 -29.11 17.68 14.28
CA LEU A 387 -29.68 17.93 12.96
C LEU A 387 -28.63 17.80 11.87
N ALA A 388 -27.41 18.30 12.10
CA ALA A 388 -26.28 18.14 11.19
C ALA A 388 -25.93 16.67 10.96
N GLN A 389 -25.83 15.89 12.04
CA GLN A 389 -25.58 14.44 12.00
C GLN A 389 -26.67 13.72 11.18
N LYS A 390 -27.95 14.01 11.42
CA LYS A 390 -29.06 13.43 10.64
C LYS A 390 -29.03 13.75 9.15
N CYS A 391 -28.45 14.89 8.79
CA CYS A 391 -28.29 15.34 7.41
C CYS A 391 -26.92 14.97 6.82
N ASN A 392 -26.10 14.18 7.52
CA ASN A 392 -24.75 13.80 7.11
C ASN A 392 -23.83 14.99 6.82
N ILE A 393 -24.02 16.10 7.55
CA ILE A 393 -23.17 17.29 7.53
C ILE A 393 -21.98 17.04 8.46
N ARG A 394 -20.77 17.08 7.92
CA ARG A 394 -19.54 16.72 8.66
C ARG A 394 -18.74 17.94 9.10
N LYS A 395 -18.98 19.10 8.48
CA LYS A 395 -18.31 20.37 8.81
C LYS A 395 -19.34 21.44 9.11
N ILE A 396 -19.32 21.98 10.33
CA ILE A 396 -20.33 22.92 10.83
C ILE A 396 -19.69 24.12 11.53
N ALA A 397 -20.23 25.32 11.29
CA ALA A 397 -19.79 26.55 11.93
C ALA A 397 -20.87 27.18 12.83
N PHE A 398 -20.51 27.51 14.06
CA PHE A 398 -21.36 28.16 15.07
C PHE A 398 -20.94 29.62 15.31
N PRO A 399 -21.89 30.57 15.43
CA PRO A 399 -21.63 31.86 16.03
C PRO A 399 -21.66 31.78 17.57
N ALA A 400 -21.34 32.88 18.25
CA ALA A 400 -21.52 33.02 19.70
C ALA A 400 -23.01 33.26 20.06
N ILE A 401 -23.81 32.19 20.10
CA ILE A 401 -25.27 32.23 20.28
C ILE A 401 -25.65 32.98 21.58
N SER A 402 -26.66 33.84 21.50
CA SER A 402 -27.22 34.66 22.60
C SER A 402 -26.34 35.77 23.19
N THR A 403 -25.08 35.91 22.78
CA THR A 403 -24.13 36.88 23.37
C THR A 403 -24.31 38.33 22.88
N GLY A 404 -25.12 38.54 21.83
CA GLY A 404 -25.45 39.87 21.30
C GLY A 404 -26.63 40.51 22.03
N ILE A 405 -27.68 40.85 21.28
CA ILE A 405 -28.89 41.53 21.79
C ILE A 405 -29.60 40.72 22.90
N TYR A 406 -29.41 39.40 22.94
CA TYR A 406 -29.99 38.52 23.97
C TYR A 406 -29.22 38.57 25.30
N GLY A 407 -28.06 39.24 25.34
CA GLY A 407 -27.39 39.66 26.57
C GLY A 407 -26.76 38.54 27.40
N TYR A 408 -26.59 37.34 26.84
CA TYR A 408 -25.96 36.24 27.56
C TYR A 408 -24.48 36.57 27.84
N PRO A 409 -24.02 36.48 29.09
CA PRO A 409 -22.61 36.69 29.43
C PRO A 409 -21.67 35.81 28.60
N VAL A 410 -20.71 36.43 27.91
CA VAL A 410 -19.87 35.75 26.90
C VAL A 410 -19.06 34.60 27.50
N VAL A 411 -18.52 34.77 28.71
CA VAL A 411 -17.69 33.75 29.37
C VAL A 411 -18.52 32.50 29.69
N GLU A 412 -19.71 32.70 30.24
CA GLU A 412 -20.64 31.63 30.62
C GLU A 412 -21.19 30.91 29.38
N ALA A 413 -21.57 31.67 28.35
CA ALA A 413 -22.01 31.11 27.07
C ALA A 413 -20.90 30.29 26.40
N THR A 414 -19.66 30.76 26.43
CA THR A 414 -18.49 30.07 25.86
C THR A 414 -18.27 28.72 26.53
N LYS A 415 -18.30 28.66 27.87
CA LYS A 415 -18.14 27.41 28.62
C LYS A 415 -19.20 26.39 28.23
N ILE A 416 -20.46 26.81 28.14
CA ILE A 416 -21.56 25.93 27.72
C ILE A 416 -21.35 25.46 26.28
N ALA A 417 -21.09 26.38 25.35
CA ALA A 417 -20.90 26.08 23.94
C ALA A 417 -19.78 25.05 23.72
N PHE A 418 -18.60 25.31 24.31
CA PHE A 418 -17.44 24.47 24.14
C PHE A 418 -17.61 23.10 24.81
N GLN A 419 -18.15 23.06 26.03
CA GLN A 419 -18.38 21.80 26.74
C GLN A 419 -19.35 20.89 25.96
N ILE A 420 -20.47 21.45 25.47
CA ILE A 420 -21.46 20.67 24.73
C ILE A 420 -20.91 20.16 23.40
N VAL A 421 -20.19 21.00 22.63
CA VAL A 421 -19.56 20.54 21.39
C VAL A 421 -18.55 19.43 21.67
N LYS A 422 -17.70 19.61 22.68
CA LYS A 422 -16.70 18.63 23.08
C LYS A 422 -17.33 17.29 23.49
N GLU A 423 -18.32 17.29 24.37
CA GLU A 423 -19.03 16.08 24.78
C GLU A 423 -19.69 15.39 23.58
N TYR A 424 -20.40 16.16 22.74
CA TYR A 424 -21.13 15.60 21.62
C TYR A 424 -20.23 14.88 20.61
N VAL A 425 -19.08 15.48 20.25
CA VAL A 425 -18.16 14.88 19.27
C VAL A 425 -17.42 13.68 19.86
N GLN A 426 -17.16 13.67 21.18
CA GLN A 426 -16.59 12.51 21.87
C GLN A 426 -17.56 11.34 21.97
N ASP A 427 -18.85 11.63 22.17
CA ASP A 427 -19.91 10.62 22.21
C ASP A 427 -20.28 10.08 20.82
N ASN A 428 -19.89 10.79 19.75
CA ASN A 428 -20.20 10.45 18.35
C ASN A 428 -18.94 10.52 17.46
N PRO A 429 -17.93 9.65 17.70
CA PRO A 429 -16.65 9.71 16.99
C PRO A 429 -16.83 9.43 15.49
N GLY A 430 -16.21 10.26 14.66
CA GLY A 430 -16.26 10.14 13.20
C GLY A 430 -17.47 10.81 12.52
N ASP A 431 -18.43 11.38 13.27
CA ASP A 431 -19.57 12.07 12.68
C ASP A 431 -19.24 13.48 12.17
N PHE A 432 -18.20 14.11 12.72
CA PHE A 432 -17.74 15.44 12.32
C PHE A 432 -16.25 15.47 12.02
N ASP A 433 -15.89 16.10 10.90
CA ASP A 433 -14.50 16.43 10.56
C ASP A 433 -14.08 17.76 11.22
N LEU A 434 -15.00 18.72 11.27
CA LEU A 434 -14.75 20.08 11.75
C LEU A 434 -15.98 20.68 12.44
N VAL A 435 -15.81 21.14 13.68
CA VAL A 435 -16.73 22.06 14.34
C VAL A 435 -16.01 23.38 14.57
N GLU A 436 -16.52 24.45 13.98
CA GLU A 436 -15.87 25.76 13.99
C GLU A 436 -16.68 26.78 14.79
N PHE A 437 -16.03 27.50 15.71
CA PHE A 437 -16.62 28.69 16.33
C PHE A 437 -16.17 29.94 15.59
N VAL A 438 -17.10 30.58 14.89
CA VAL A 438 -16.85 31.79 14.10
C VAL A 438 -17.26 33.02 14.90
N LEU A 439 -16.27 33.82 15.27
CA LEU A 439 -16.37 34.88 16.26
C LEU A 439 -16.12 36.22 15.56
N PHE A 440 -17.09 37.13 15.65
CA PHE A 440 -17.10 38.34 14.80
C PHE A 440 -16.04 39.38 15.22
N ASP A 441 -15.79 39.51 16.53
CA ASP A 441 -14.93 40.53 17.11
C ASP A 441 -13.82 39.95 18.01
N ASP A 442 -12.78 40.75 18.26
CA ASP A 442 -11.63 40.35 19.08
C ASP A 442 -12.00 40.04 20.54
N SER A 443 -12.98 40.75 21.11
CA SER A 443 -13.36 40.55 22.51
C SER A 443 -13.93 39.16 22.70
N THR A 444 -14.87 38.76 21.84
CA THR A 444 -15.47 37.42 21.86
C THR A 444 -14.44 36.34 21.51
N TYR A 445 -13.59 36.57 20.50
CA TYR A 445 -12.53 35.63 20.12
C TYR A 445 -11.56 35.34 21.27
N ASN A 446 -11.11 36.38 21.97
CA ASN A 446 -10.17 36.24 23.08
C ASN A 446 -10.78 35.51 24.28
N VAL A 447 -12.09 35.65 24.53
CA VAL A 447 -12.79 34.87 25.56
C VAL A 447 -12.80 33.39 25.19
N TYR A 448 -13.19 33.04 23.96
CA TYR A 448 -13.15 31.64 23.49
C TYR A 448 -11.74 31.07 23.59
N LEU A 449 -10.73 31.77 23.07
CA LEU A 449 -9.34 31.29 23.11
C LEU A 449 -8.85 31.04 24.54
N LYS A 450 -9.21 31.91 25.48
CA LYS A 450 -8.86 31.75 26.89
C LYS A 450 -9.54 30.54 27.52
N GLU A 451 -10.83 30.33 27.26
CA GLU A 451 -11.60 29.22 27.85
C GLU A 451 -11.27 27.86 27.21
N THR A 452 -10.92 27.82 25.92
CA THR A 452 -10.54 26.58 25.21
C THR A 452 -9.05 26.23 25.36
N GLY A 453 -8.19 27.21 25.66
CA GLY A 453 -6.74 27.05 25.80
C GLY A 453 -5.96 26.91 24.48
N SER A 454 -6.65 26.66 23.37
CA SER A 454 -6.08 26.57 22.02
C SER A 454 -7.10 27.02 20.98
N ASN A 455 -6.63 27.55 19.84
CA ASN A 455 -7.47 27.87 18.69
C ASN A 455 -7.79 26.64 17.81
N LEU A 456 -7.10 25.52 18.03
CA LEU A 456 -7.34 24.24 17.38
C LEU A 456 -7.19 23.10 18.39
N ILE A 457 -8.20 22.25 18.46
CA ILE A 457 -8.25 21.07 19.33
C ILE A 457 -8.66 19.88 18.47
N GLU A 458 -7.96 18.76 18.61
CA GLU A 458 -8.33 17.49 17.98
C GLU A 458 -8.84 16.53 19.05
N LEU A 459 -10.04 16.00 18.87
CA LEU A 459 -10.70 15.07 19.80
C LEU A 459 -10.95 13.72 19.15
#